data_AF-A0A957Q644-F1
#
_entry.id   AF-A0A957Q644-F1
#
_cell.length_a   1.000
_cell.length_b   1.000
_cell.length_c   1.000
_cell.angle_alpha   90.00
_cell.angle_beta   90.00
_cell.angle_gamma   90.00
#
_symmetry.space_group_name_H-M   'P 1'
#
loop_
_entity.id
_entity.type
_entity.pdbx_description
1 polymer ?
#
loop_
_entity_poly.entity_id
_entity_poly.type
_entity_poly.pdbx_seq_one_letter_code
_entity_poly.pdbx_strand_id
1 'polypeptide(L)'
;LVLQYWFFYPFNNWRSGFFGANDHESDWEMICLYLSEEEATGAVEPAWIAYASHDYHGDDLRRRWDDPELEKVDDHPVVYAGAGSHASYFQSGEYLTELELAIFAPLTRLFEQVRSVWRTRLRQYEGDDFGEDEQHRSTIFRIPFVDYARGDGLVIGPGQHCEWGEPRLLNPTPPWVSMYRGLWGLYTQDPFAGEDAPAGPMYNRDGTVRRAWYDPVGWAGLDKVTPTDEVAERVEEEKERIRDRQVQTRTTVDEMAAELQRLGVQAAAMRTQPHLYKPYLAHQERMKELSQEINTLRAQLAADEALLDALSYYADQLRAGADPEPLRAHLQRAHRPVSDETLRAGLLAEYWAAISVGLLMLIFLALITIGRQYLALGLLMMIALYAFIEAGFRGRLIRFVTSVTISTAV
;
A
#
# COMPACT_ATOMS: atom_id res chain seq x y z
N LEU A 1 -0.05 -18.15 16.67
CA LEU A 1 1.37 -18.56 16.43
C LEU A 1 1.78 -18.23 14.99
N VAL A 2 3.07 -18.04 14.69
CA VAL A 2 3.56 -17.82 13.31
C VAL A 2 4.68 -18.82 12.99
N LEU A 3 4.52 -19.59 11.91
CA LEU A 3 5.57 -20.45 11.36
C LEU A 3 6.19 -19.75 10.14
N GLN A 4 7.48 -19.46 10.21
CA GLN A 4 8.23 -18.84 9.12
C GLN A 4 9.12 -19.87 8.45
N TYR A 5 8.88 -20.10 7.17
CA TYR A 5 9.71 -20.93 6.30
C TYR A 5 10.60 -20.02 5.48
N TRP A 6 11.90 -20.26 5.54
CA TRP A 6 12.91 -19.51 4.80
C TRP A 6 13.57 -20.41 3.77
N PHE A 7 13.66 -19.92 2.53
CA PHE A 7 14.20 -20.64 1.39
C PHE A 7 15.45 -19.92 0.89
N PHE A 8 16.55 -20.66 0.77
CA PHE A 8 17.80 -20.14 0.27
C PHE A 8 18.02 -20.58 -1.18
N TYR A 9 18.19 -19.61 -2.06
CA TYR A 9 18.60 -19.85 -3.44
C TYR A 9 20.06 -19.44 -3.58
N PRO A 10 20.94 -20.26 -4.18
CA PRO A 10 22.35 -19.87 -4.32
C PRO A 10 22.58 -18.70 -5.28
N PHE A 11 21.66 -18.44 -6.22
CA PHE A 11 21.82 -17.41 -7.23
C PHE A 11 20.48 -16.98 -7.82
N ASN A 12 20.27 -15.68 -7.93
CA ASN A 12 19.17 -15.03 -8.65
C ASN A 12 19.68 -14.61 -10.03
N ASN A 13 19.14 -15.21 -11.09
CA ASN A 13 19.52 -14.94 -12.48
C ASN A 13 18.37 -14.28 -13.26
N TRP A 14 17.56 -13.46 -12.61
CA TRP A 14 16.35 -12.91 -13.20
C TRP A 14 16.62 -12.12 -14.48
N ARG A 15 17.66 -11.28 -14.53
CA ARG A 15 18.06 -10.49 -15.71
C ARG A 15 18.62 -11.36 -16.82
N SER A 16 19.61 -12.19 -16.52
CA SER A 16 20.33 -12.99 -17.52
C SER A 16 19.54 -14.19 -18.03
N GLY A 17 18.71 -14.80 -17.19
CA GLY A 17 17.92 -15.99 -17.52
C GLY A 17 16.50 -15.69 -17.99
N PHE A 18 15.88 -14.62 -17.49
CA PHE A 18 14.45 -14.38 -17.62
C PHE A 18 14.08 -12.93 -17.96
N PHE A 19 15.03 -12.12 -18.44
CA PHE A 19 14.82 -10.73 -18.89
C PHE A 19 14.22 -9.81 -17.81
N GLY A 20 14.44 -10.15 -16.55
CA GLY A 20 14.07 -9.36 -15.40
C GLY A 20 15.06 -8.25 -15.08
N ALA A 21 15.03 -7.80 -13.83
CA ALA A 21 15.70 -6.57 -13.43
C ALA A 21 17.17 -6.73 -13.10
N ASN A 22 17.55 -7.82 -12.42
CA ASN A 22 18.90 -7.99 -11.86
C ASN A 22 19.39 -9.45 -11.89
N ASP A 23 20.70 -9.61 -11.73
CA ASP A 23 21.32 -10.86 -11.28
C ASP A 23 22.01 -10.61 -9.93
N HIS A 24 22.01 -11.57 -9.01
CA HIS A 24 22.84 -11.50 -7.81
C HIS A 24 23.12 -12.87 -7.19
N GLU A 25 24.23 -12.95 -6.48
CA GLU A 25 24.55 -14.10 -5.64
C GLU A 25 23.59 -14.17 -4.45
N SER A 26 23.14 -15.38 -4.18
CA SER A 26 22.17 -15.73 -3.16
C SER A 26 20.79 -15.07 -3.27
N ASP A 27 19.80 -15.73 -2.69
CA ASP A 27 18.49 -15.18 -2.43
C ASP A 27 17.84 -15.80 -1.20
N TRP A 28 16.99 -15.01 -0.53
CA TRP A 28 16.26 -15.45 0.65
C TRP A 28 14.78 -15.11 0.51
N GLU A 29 13.98 -16.15 0.27
CA GLU A 29 12.52 -16.05 0.21
C GLU A 29 11.87 -16.56 1.49
N MET A 30 10.65 -16.12 1.74
CA MET A 30 9.95 -16.40 2.98
C MET A 30 8.46 -16.67 2.76
N ILE A 31 7.96 -17.67 3.47
CA ILE A 31 6.54 -17.99 3.56
C ILE A 31 6.14 -18.01 5.04
N CYS A 32 5.11 -17.25 5.40
CA CYS A 32 4.59 -17.18 6.77
C CYS A 32 3.23 -17.87 6.86
N LEU A 33 3.11 -18.87 7.73
CA LEU A 33 1.84 -19.48 8.10
C LEU A 33 1.42 -18.95 9.48
N TYR A 34 0.23 -18.37 9.55
CA TYR A 34 -0.34 -17.82 10.77
C TYR A 34 -1.40 -18.79 11.30
N LEU A 35 -1.16 -19.27 12.51
CA LEU A 35 -2.00 -20.24 13.18
C LEU A 35 -2.80 -19.54 14.28
N SER A 36 -4.10 -19.82 14.33
CA SER A 36 -4.95 -19.49 15.47
C SER A 36 -4.96 -20.69 16.42
N GLU A 37 -5.05 -20.42 17.72
CA GLU A 37 -5.20 -21.44 18.75
C GLU A 37 -6.60 -21.30 19.34
N GLU A 38 -7.40 -22.35 19.26
CA GLU A 38 -8.74 -22.35 19.84
C GLU A 38 -8.63 -22.49 21.36
N GLU A 39 -9.01 -21.45 22.10
CA GLU A 39 -8.83 -21.38 23.56
C GLU A 39 -9.49 -22.58 24.30
N ALA A 40 -10.63 -23.05 23.82
CA ALA A 40 -11.39 -24.13 24.45
C ALA A 40 -10.73 -25.51 24.34
N THR A 41 -10.02 -25.78 23.24
CA THR A 41 -9.48 -27.11 22.91
C THR A 41 -7.95 -27.14 22.90
N GLY A 42 -7.30 -25.99 22.78
CA GLY A 42 -5.87 -25.85 22.48
C GLY A 42 -5.51 -26.33 21.07
N ALA A 43 -6.50 -26.54 20.19
CA ALA A 43 -6.25 -26.92 18.82
C ALA A 43 -5.60 -25.75 18.06
N VAL A 44 -4.54 -26.04 17.33
CA VAL A 44 -3.81 -25.03 16.55
C VAL A 44 -4.10 -25.27 15.07
N GLU A 45 -4.76 -24.30 14.44
CA GLU A 45 -5.20 -24.41 13.06
C GLU A 45 -4.68 -23.24 12.21
N PRO A 46 -4.32 -23.47 10.94
CA PRO A 46 -3.94 -22.41 10.03
C PRO A 46 -5.11 -21.50 9.69
N ALA A 47 -4.94 -20.20 9.94
CA ALA A 47 -5.94 -19.18 9.66
C ALA A 47 -5.55 -18.34 8.43
N TRP A 48 -4.27 -18.02 8.29
CA TRP A 48 -3.76 -17.18 7.20
C TRP A 48 -2.40 -17.66 6.70
N ILE A 49 -2.08 -17.31 5.47
CA ILE A 49 -0.76 -17.52 4.89
C ILE A 49 -0.33 -16.25 4.14
N ALA A 50 0.95 -15.92 4.17
CA ALA A 50 1.51 -14.80 3.42
C ALA A 50 2.80 -15.20 2.70
N TYR A 51 2.92 -14.79 1.44
CA TYR A 51 4.06 -15.07 0.58
C TYR A 51 4.91 -13.82 0.40
N ALA A 52 6.22 -13.92 0.59
CA ALA A 52 7.13 -12.84 0.24
C ALA A 52 7.20 -12.70 -1.29
N SER A 53 7.08 -11.47 -1.79
CA SER A 53 7.19 -11.17 -3.21
C SER A 53 7.89 -9.82 -3.32
N HIS A 54 9.17 -9.84 -3.70
CA HIS A 54 10.00 -8.63 -3.76
C HIS A 54 9.95 -7.84 -2.43
N ASP A 55 9.94 -6.50 -2.50
CA ASP A 55 9.84 -5.60 -1.34
C ASP A 55 8.38 -5.27 -0.93
N TYR A 56 7.40 -6.01 -1.46
CA TYR A 56 6.00 -5.81 -1.09
C TYR A 56 5.76 -6.16 0.38
N HIS A 57 4.74 -5.54 0.98
CA HIS A 57 4.33 -5.74 2.36
C HIS A 57 2.86 -5.37 2.54
N GLY A 58 2.26 -5.78 3.65
CA GLY A 58 0.88 -5.46 4.00
C GLY A 58 -0.13 -6.43 3.41
N ASP A 59 -1.36 -5.93 3.19
CA ASP A 59 -2.54 -6.78 3.03
C ASP A 59 -2.52 -7.67 1.79
N ASP A 60 -1.98 -7.17 0.69
CA ASP A 60 -2.07 -7.85 -0.59
C ASP A 60 -1.26 -9.17 -0.64
N LEU A 61 -0.33 -9.37 0.31
CA LEU A 61 0.51 -10.56 0.41
C LEU A 61 -0.17 -11.77 1.04
N ARG A 62 -1.26 -11.58 1.78
CA ARG A 62 -1.89 -12.66 2.54
C ARG A 62 -3.15 -13.20 1.88
N ARG A 63 -3.41 -14.48 2.10
CA ARG A 63 -4.68 -15.15 1.84
C ARG A 63 -5.13 -15.86 3.09
N ARG A 64 -6.44 -15.95 3.27
CA ARG A 64 -7.00 -16.84 4.30
C ARG A 64 -6.70 -18.29 3.94
N TRP A 65 -6.61 -19.14 4.95
CA TRP A 65 -6.35 -20.55 4.73
C TRP A 65 -7.43 -21.25 3.90
N ASP A 66 -8.68 -20.80 4.01
CA ASP A 66 -9.85 -21.30 3.28
C ASP A 66 -10.08 -20.61 1.93
N ASP A 67 -9.20 -19.69 1.51
CA ASP A 67 -9.32 -19.02 0.22
C ASP A 67 -9.11 -20.01 -0.94
N PRO A 68 -10.02 -20.11 -1.93
CA PRO A 68 -9.86 -21.01 -3.07
C PRO A 68 -8.70 -20.65 -4.01
N GLU A 69 -8.11 -19.45 -3.88
CA GLU A 69 -6.85 -19.10 -4.56
C GLU A 69 -5.64 -19.80 -3.94
N LEU A 70 -5.73 -20.22 -2.67
CA LEU A 70 -4.67 -20.97 -2.00
C LEU A 70 -4.76 -22.45 -2.39
N GLU A 71 -3.98 -22.82 -3.40
CA GLU A 71 -3.80 -24.21 -3.77
C GLU A 71 -3.00 -24.97 -2.70
N LYS A 72 -3.46 -26.19 -2.39
CA LYS A 72 -2.86 -27.07 -1.38
C LYS A 72 -2.82 -28.50 -1.88
N VAL A 73 -1.75 -29.22 -1.54
CA VAL A 73 -1.67 -30.68 -1.62
C VAL A 73 -1.73 -31.21 -0.19
N ASP A 74 -2.83 -31.87 0.16
CA ASP A 74 -3.20 -32.14 1.55
C ASP A 74 -3.18 -30.84 2.38
N ASP A 75 -2.33 -30.76 3.43
CA ASP A 75 -2.15 -29.57 4.26
C ASP A 75 -0.95 -28.71 3.82
N HIS A 76 -0.32 -29.02 2.68
CA HIS A 76 0.86 -28.29 2.18
C HIS A 76 0.47 -27.23 1.14
N PRO A 77 0.71 -25.93 1.41
CA PRO A 77 0.50 -24.87 0.43
C PRO A 77 1.39 -25.03 -0.81
N VAL A 78 0.81 -24.79 -1.98
CA VAL A 78 1.55 -24.72 -3.25
C VAL A 78 2.02 -23.29 -3.48
N VAL A 79 3.33 -23.13 -3.68
CA VAL A 79 3.97 -21.84 -3.93
C VAL A 79 4.51 -21.82 -5.35
N TYR A 80 4.06 -20.86 -6.16
CA TYR A 80 4.62 -20.63 -7.49
C TYR A 80 5.78 -19.65 -7.39
N ALA A 81 7.01 -20.15 -7.52
CA ALA A 81 8.21 -19.33 -7.49
C ALA A 81 8.46 -18.66 -8.86
N GLY A 82 8.74 -17.36 -8.85
CA GLY A 82 9.15 -16.58 -10.00
C GLY A 82 10.47 -17.08 -10.57
N ALA A 83 10.52 -17.32 -11.88
CA ALA A 83 11.70 -17.87 -12.52
C ALA A 83 12.85 -16.85 -12.51
N GLY A 84 13.93 -17.20 -11.81
CA GLY A 84 15.11 -16.37 -11.62
C GLY A 84 14.99 -15.35 -10.49
N SER A 85 13.81 -14.74 -10.29
CA SER A 85 13.55 -13.75 -9.23
C SER A 85 13.25 -14.37 -7.86
N HIS A 86 12.74 -15.62 -7.85
CA HIS A 86 12.27 -16.40 -6.70
C HIS A 86 11.05 -15.84 -5.94
N ALA A 87 10.51 -14.69 -6.31
CA ALA A 87 9.33 -14.13 -5.69
C ALA A 87 8.17 -15.13 -5.66
N SER A 88 7.42 -15.17 -4.56
CA SER A 88 6.43 -16.22 -4.33
C SER A 88 5.01 -15.76 -4.68
N TYR A 89 4.27 -16.60 -5.41
CA TYR A 89 2.93 -16.29 -5.90
C TYR A 89 1.93 -17.41 -5.59
N PHE A 90 0.65 -17.03 -5.43
CA PHE A 90 -0.46 -17.97 -5.17
C PHE A 90 -0.99 -18.66 -6.41
N GLN A 91 -0.78 -18.10 -7.60
CA GLN A 91 -1.30 -18.65 -8.86
C GLN A 91 -0.18 -18.80 -9.87
N SER A 92 -0.35 -19.77 -10.77
CA SER A 92 0.53 -19.88 -11.93
C SER A 92 0.29 -18.75 -12.93
N GLY A 93 1.35 -18.14 -13.45
CA GLY A 93 1.25 -17.23 -14.59
C GLY A 93 2.40 -16.24 -14.70
N GLU A 94 2.19 -15.20 -15.51
CA GLU A 94 3.15 -14.11 -15.71
C GLU A 94 2.65 -12.88 -14.94
N TYR A 95 3.54 -12.23 -14.19
CA TYR A 95 3.19 -11.12 -13.31
C TYR A 95 3.94 -9.86 -13.74
N LEU A 96 3.23 -8.73 -13.79
CA LEU A 96 3.87 -7.44 -14.00
C LEU A 96 4.27 -6.87 -12.64
N THR A 97 5.57 -6.87 -12.34
CA THR A 97 6.10 -6.30 -11.10
C THR A 97 6.71 -4.92 -11.38
N GLU A 98 6.40 -3.98 -10.51
CA GLU A 98 6.95 -2.63 -10.56
C GLU A 98 8.05 -2.50 -9.51
N LEU A 99 9.30 -2.49 -9.93
CA LEU A 99 10.41 -2.26 -9.01
C LEU A 99 10.64 -0.76 -8.83
N GLU A 100 10.79 -0.37 -7.57
CA GLU A 100 11.22 0.98 -7.20
C GLU A 100 12.74 1.05 -7.31
N LEU A 101 13.24 1.64 -8.39
CA LEU A 101 14.67 1.88 -8.51
C LEU A 101 15.03 3.07 -7.60
N ALA A 102 15.97 2.86 -6.68
CA ALA A 102 16.43 3.86 -5.70
C ALA A 102 17.22 5.04 -6.30
N ILE A 103 17.05 5.32 -7.60
CA ILE A 103 17.81 6.30 -8.41
C ILE A 103 17.67 7.72 -7.84
N PHE A 104 16.58 8.01 -7.11
CA PHE A 104 16.22 9.36 -6.67
C PHE A 104 15.97 9.53 -5.18
N ALA A 105 16.35 8.56 -4.33
CA ALA A 105 16.28 8.70 -2.87
C ALA A 105 16.92 9.99 -2.29
N PRO A 106 18.00 10.56 -2.86
CA PRO A 106 18.49 11.87 -2.42
C PRO A 106 17.72 13.07 -2.99
N LEU A 107 17.03 12.92 -4.12
CA LEU A 107 16.24 13.99 -4.77
C LEU A 107 14.86 14.17 -4.13
N THR A 108 14.27 13.11 -3.56
CA THR A 108 13.01 13.20 -2.80
C THR A 108 13.13 14.13 -1.58
N ARG A 109 14.29 14.15 -0.90
CA ARG A 109 14.58 15.07 0.21
C ARG A 109 14.59 16.55 -0.21
N LEU A 110 15.04 16.84 -1.43
CA LEU A 110 15.04 18.20 -1.99
C LEU A 110 13.61 18.64 -2.37
N PHE A 111 12.81 17.73 -2.94
CA PHE A 111 11.40 17.98 -3.24
C PHE A 111 10.54 18.17 -1.98
N GLU A 112 10.81 17.46 -0.89
CA GLU A 112 10.15 17.66 0.41
C GLU A 112 10.44 19.07 0.99
N GLN A 113 11.66 19.58 0.81
CA GLN A 113 12.01 20.96 1.20
C GLN A 113 11.32 22.02 0.33
N VAL A 114 11.21 21.81 -0.98
CA VAL A 114 10.52 22.74 -1.88
C VAL A 114 9.01 22.75 -1.60
N ARG A 115 8.41 21.58 -1.32
CA ARG A 115 6.98 21.43 -1.01
C ARG A 115 6.61 22.03 0.35
N SER A 116 7.49 21.96 1.36
CA SER A 116 7.27 22.62 2.65
C SER A 116 7.30 24.15 2.50
N VAL A 117 8.19 24.69 1.68
CA VAL A 117 8.23 26.12 1.33
C VAL A 117 6.99 26.55 0.55
N TRP A 118 6.50 25.72 -0.37
CA TRP A 118 5.26 25.95 -1.12
C TRP A 118 4.02 25.96 -0.22
N ARG A 119 3.86 24.96 0.69
CA ARG A 119 2.78 24.95 1.71
C ARG A 119 2.81 26.18 2.62
N THR A 120 4.01 26.66 2.95
CA THR A 120 4.17 27.80 3.86
C THR A 120 3.91 29.14 3.15
N ARG A 121 4.13 29.24 1.83
CA ARG A 121 3.91 30.48 1.06
C ARG A 121 2.56 30.61 0.36
N LEU A 122 1.88 29.52 -0.01
CA LEU A 122 0.64 29.56 -0.82
C LEU A 122 -0.64 29.24 -0.03
N ARG A 123 -0.60 29.48 1.28
CA ARG A 123 -1.69 29.19 2.22
C ARG A 123 -2.86 30.18 2.14
N GLN A 124 -3.27 30.58 0.92
CA GLN A 124 -4.39 31.48 0.69
C GLN A 124 -5.40 31.06 -0.39
N TYR A 125 -5.21 29.94 -1.09
CA TYR A 125 -6.24 29.44 -2.00
C TYR A 125 -6.23 27.92 -2.05
N GLU A 126 -7.09 27.31 -1.22
CA GLU A 126 -7.92 26.12 -1.46
C GLU A 126 -8.23 25.46 -0.12
N GLY A 127 -9.53 25.34 0.14
CA GLY A 127 -10.09 24.77 1.35
C GLY A 127 -10.05 23.24 1.35
N ASP A 128 -10.21 22.72 2.55
CA ASP A 128 -10.42 21.33 2.95
C ASP A 128 -10.90 20.40 1.83
N ASP A 129 -9.97 19.57 1.35
CA ASP A 129 -10.17 18.13 1.20
C ASP A 129 -8.78 17.46 1.22
N PHE A 130 -8.71 16.14 1.37
CA PHE A 130 -7.50 15.28 1.47
C PHE A 130 -7.00 14.98 2.89
N GLY A 131 -7.82 14.26 3.65
CA GLY A 131 -7.33 13.17 4.49
C GLY A 131 -7.44 11.86 3.72
N GLU A 132 -6.36 11.46 3.03
CA GLU A 132 -6.09 10.11 2.46
C GLU A 132 -4.98 10.26 1.41
N ASP A 133 -3.73 10.52 1.84
CA ASP A 133 -2.59 10.51 0.91
C ASP A 133 -1.22 10.40 1.61
N GLU A 134 -1.14 9.67 2.74
CA GLU A 134 0.16 9.34 3.35
C GLU A 134 0.91 8.20 2.62
N GLN A 135 0.27 7.47 1.70
CA GLN A 135 0.91 6.42 0.91
C GLN A 135 1.55 6.91 -0.41
N HIS A 136 1.27 8.13 -0.86
CA HIS A 136 1.91 8.70 -2.05
C HIS A 136 3.18 9.46 -1.68
N ARG A 137 4.15 8.78 -1.04
CA ARG A 137 5.54 9.25 -1.10
C ARG A 137 5.99 9.12 -2.55
N SER A 138 6.37 10.25 -3.13
CA SER A 138 6.78 10.41 -4.51
C SER A 138 7.99 9.52 -4.88
N THR A 139 7.74 8.33 -5.43
CA THR A 139 8.73 7.52 -6.17
C THR A 139 8.48 7.70 -7.66
N ILE A 140 9.28 8.59 -8.25
CA ILE A 140 9.20 9.02 -9.64
C ILE A 140 10.06 8.02 -10.45
N PHE A 141 9.40 7.23 -11.29
CA PHE A 141 9.88 6.11 -12.13
C PHE A 141 9.85 4.71 -11.48
N ARG A 142 8.89 3.90 -11.96
CA ARG A 142 8.83 2.46 -11.79
C ARG A 142 9.00 1.83 -13.16
N ILE A 143 9.96 0.92 -13.32
CA ILE A 143 10.16 0.18 -14.57
C ILE A 143 9.44 -1.16 -14.40
N PRO A 144 8.47 -1.48 -15.27
CA PRO A 144 7.79 -2.75 -15.19
C PRO A 144 8.72 -3.87 -15.67
N PHE A 145 8.81 -4.94 -14.90
CA PHE A 145 9.44 -6.19 -15.29
C PHE A 145 8.42 -7.32 -15.23
N VAL A 146 8.66 -8.38 -15.99
CA VAL A 146 7.81 -9.57 -15.95
C VAL A 146 8.45 -10.60 -15.04
N ASP A 147 7.65 -11.11 -14.13
CA ASP A 147 8.00 -12.26 -13.30
C ASP A 147 7.25 -13.51 -13.81
N TYR A 148 7.97 -14.63 -13.97
CA TYR A 148 7.44 -15.83 -14.61
C TYR A 148 7.23 -16.92 -13.57
N ALA A 149 6.04 -16.95 -12.97
CA ALA A 149 5.64 -17.95 -11.99
C ALA A 149 4.73 -19.00 -12.63
N ARG A 150 5.10 -19.54 -13.81
CA ARG A 150 4.19 -20.33 -14.66
C ARG A 150 3.89 -21.75 -14.17
N GLY A 151 4.66 -22.26 -13.22
CA GLY A 151 4.50 -23.64 -12.71
C GLY A 151 4.91 -24.74 -13.70
N ASP A 152 5.58 -24.39 -14.80
CA ASP A 152 6.05 -25.31 -15.85
C ASP A 152 7.49 -25.84 -15.60
N GLY A 153 8.04 -25.56 -14.43
CA GLY A 153 9.41 -25.89 -14.03
C GLY A 153 9.53 -27.11 -13.10
N LEU A 154 10.62 -27.12 -12.31
CA LEU A 154 10.84 -28.13 -11.28
C LEU A 154 9.83 -27.97 -10.14
N VAL A 155 9.25 -29.08 -9.69
CA VAL A 155 8.36 -29.12 -8.52
C VAL A 155 9.11 -29.80 -7.37
N ILE A 156 9.11 -29.15 -6.20
CA ILE A 156 9.69 -29.68 -4.96
C ILE A 156 8.56 -29.87 -3.95
N GLY A 157 8.36 -31.10 -3.47
CA GLY A 157 7.28 -31.38 -2.53
C GLY A 157 7.08 -32.86 -2.25
N PRO A 158 6.21 -33.20 -1.28
CA PRO A 158 5.87 -34.58 -0.97
C PRO A 158 5.34 -35.32 -2.20
N GLY A 159 5.87 -36.52 -2.48
CA GLY A 159 5.43 -37.33 -3.62
C GLY A 159 5.91 -36.83 -5.00
N GLN A 160 6.74 -35.78 -5.05
CA GLN A 160 7.39 -35.29 -6.27
C GLN A 160 8.75 -35.96 -6.47
N HIS A 161 9.34 -35.78 -7.66
CA HIS A 161 10.69 -36.29 -7.93
C HIS A 161 11.75 -35.70 -6.97
N CYS A 162 11.56 -34.45 -6.57
CA CYS A 162 12.36 -33.79 -5.55
C CYS A 162 11.51 -33.57 -4.31
N GLU A 163 11.81 -34.27 -3.22
CA GLU A 163 11.12 -34.10 -1.94
C GLU A 163 11.84 -33.10 -1.04
N TRP A 164 11.13 -32.58 -0.04
CA TRP A 164 11.73 -31.77 1.02
C TRP A 164 12.63 -32.64 1.90
N GLY A 165 13.82 -32.14 2.22
CA GLY A 165 14.65 -32.71 3.27
C GLY A 165 14.13 -32.37 4.66
N GLU A 166 14.84 -32.83 5.70
CA GLU A 166 14.55 -32.45 7.08
C GLU A 166 14.66 -30.93 7.28
N PRO A 167 13.62 -30.25 7.81
CA PRO A 167 13.66 -28.81 8.00
C PRO A 167 14.72 -28.41 9.02
N ARG A 168 15.44 -27.32 8.73
CA ARG A 168 16.44 -26.75 9.64
C ARG A 168 15.78 -25.71 10.53
N LEU A 169 15.63 -26.01 11.82
CA LEU A 169 15.06 -25.08 12.78
C LEU A 169 15.96 -23.86 12.98
N LEU A 170 15.35 -22.68 12.87
CA LEU A 170 15.97 -21.39 13.22
C LEU A 170 15.58 -20.92 14.63
N ASN A 171 15.01 -21.80 15.45
CA ASN A 171 14.65 -21.52 16.85
C ASN A 171 15.30 -22.56 17.79
N PRO A 172 16.17 -22.16 18.74
CA PRO A 172 16.66 -20.80 18.96
C PRO A 172 17.45 -20.26 17.77
N THR A 173 17.45 -18.93 17.59
CA THR A 173 18.09 -18.28 16.45
C THR A 173 19.59 -18.57 16.39
N PRO A 174 20.08 -19.24 15.33
CA PRO A 174 21.48 -19.64 15.27
C PRO A 174 22.39 -18.41 15.07
N PRO A 175 23.65 -18.45 15.56
CA PRO A 175 24.55 -17.31 15.49
C PRO A 175 24.81 -16.79 14.07
N TRP A 176 24.78 -17.65 13.05
CA TRP A 176 24.97 -17.22 11.66
C TRP A 176 23.81 -16.38 11.13
N VAL A 177 22.60 -16.49 11.70
CA VAL A 177 21.47 -15.60 11.40
C VAL A 177 21.57 -14.31 12.22
N SER A 178 21.80 -14.43 13.52
CA SER A 178 21.71 -13.29 14.44
C SER A 178 22.96 -12.40 14.47
N MET A 179 24.15 -12.94 14.21
CA MET A 179 25.42 -12.21 14.30
C MET A 179 25.95 -11.71 12.96
N TYR A 180 25.37 -12.15 11.84
CA TYR A 180 25.81 -11.74 10.50
C TYR A 180 24.84 -10.73 9.88
N ARG A 181 25.26 -9.46 9.81
CA ARG A 181 24.50 -8.34 9.21
C ARG A 181 24.91 -7.99 7.78
N GLY A 182 25.87 -8.73 7.23
CA GLY A 182 26.40 -8.48 5.90
C GLY A 182 25.50 -9.01 4.79
N LEU A 183 25.94 -8.79 3.55
CA LEU A 183 25.32 -9.35 2.36
C LEU A 183 25.78 -10.79 2.14
N TRP A 184 24.86 -11.65 1.72
CA TRP A 184 25.13 -13.06 1.45
C TRP A 184 25.62 -13.23 0.02
N GLY A 185 26.83 -12.73 -0.28
CA GLY A 185 27.42 -12.84 -1.62
C GLY A 185 28.14 -11.56 -2.02
N LEU A 186 28.27 -11.36 -3.33
CA LEU A 186 28.96 -10.22 -3.90
C LEU A 186 28.30 -8.88 -3.55
N TYR A 187 29.12 -7.96 -3.04
CA TYR A 187 28.76 -6.55 -2.91
C TYR A 187 29.39 -5.77 -4.08
N THR A 188 28.58 -5.47 -5.08
CA THR A 188 29.02 -4.83 -6.33
C THR A 188 29.28 -3.34 -6.18
N GLN A 189 28.69 -2.71 -5.15
CA GLN A 189 28.70 -1.25 -4.94
C GLN A 189 28.10 -0.49 -6.12
N ASP A 190 27.16 -1.12 -6.84
CA ASP A 190 26.47 -0.44 -7.91
C ASP A 190 25.56 0.69 -7.35
N PRO A 191 25.38 1.82 -8.05
CA PRO A 191 24.61 2.95 -7.54
C PRO A 191 23.11 2.67 -7.35
N PHE A 192 22.61 1.56 -7.88
CA PHE A 192 21.21 1.19 -7.92
C PHE A 192 20.87 0.08 -6.90
N ALA A 193 21.90 -0.49 -6.25
CA ALA A 193 21.85 -1.71 -5.45
C ALA A 193 21.09 -2.85 -6.15
N GLY A 194 21.09 -2.88 -7.49
CA GLY A 194 20.32 -3.85 -8.27
C GLY A 194 20.97 -5.23 -8.19
N GLU A 195 22.28 -5.28 -8.37
CA GLU A 195 23.07 -6.53 -8.47
C GLU A 195 23.77 -6.87 -7.14
N ASP A 196 23.56 -6.08 -6.09
CA ASP A 196 24.06 -6.38 -4.75
C ASP A 196 23.33 -7.59 -4.17
N ALA A 197 24.11 -8.54 -3.62
CA ALA A 197 23.55 -9.69 -2.92
C ALA A 197 22.61 -9.25 -1.78
N PRO A 198 21.58 -10.04 -1.44
CA PRO A 198 20.68 -9.71 -0.36
C PRO A 198 21.35 -9.89 1.00
N ALA A 199 20.82 -9.23 2.02
CA ALA A 199 21.15 -9.56 3.41
C ALA A 199 20.41 -10.84 3.83
N GLY A 200 20.84 -11.44 4.94
CA GLY A 200 20.26 -12.69 5.45
C GLY A 200 18.82 -12.56 5.96
N PRO A 201 18.23 -13.65 6.48
CA PRO A 201 16.84 -13.70 6.92
C PRO A 201 16.43 -12.65 7.96
N MET A 202 17.35 -12.24 8.84
CA MET A 202 17.06 -11.33 9.95
C MET A 202 17.25 -9.85 9.60
N TYR A 203 18.06 -9.52 8.59
CA TYR A 203 18.55 -8.17 8.38
C TYR A 203 18.27 -7.65 6.96
N ASN A 204 18.01 -6.35 6.85
CA ASN A 204 17.98 -5.62 5.58
C ASN A 204 19.40 -5.36 5.09
N ARG A 205 19.55 -4.94 3.82
CA ARG A 205 20.87 -4.59 3.24
C ARG A 205 21.58 -3.46 3.98
N ASP A 206 20.85 -2.58 4.67
CA ASP A 206 21.40 -1.51 5.51
C ASP A 206 21.78 -1.97 6.93
N GLY A 207 21.60 -3.26 7.24
CA GLY A 207 21.90 -3.86 8.54
C GLY A 207 20.83 -3.65 9.61
N THR A 208 19.71 -2.99 9.29
CA THR A 208 18.54 -2.91 10.19
C THR A 208 17.82 -4.27 10.25
N VAL A 209 17.06 -4.51 11.32
CA VAL A 209 16.31 -5.78 11.46
C VAL A 209 15.10 -5.74 10.53
N ARG A 210 14.88 -6.80 9.75
CA ARG A 210 13.72 -6.94 8.86
C ARG A 210 12.43 -6.90 9.67
N ARG A 211 11.42 -6.16 9.19
CA ARG A 211 10.08 -6.12 9.82
C ARG A 211 9.48 -7.52 9.94
N ALA A 212 9.58 -8.32 8.89
CA ALA A 212 9.10 -9.71 8.92
C ALA A 212 9.73 -10.57 10.03
N TRP A 213 10.93 -10.20 10.53
CA TRP A 213 11.58 -10.93 11.61
C TRP A 213 11.08 -10.53 13.01
N TYR A 214 10.97 -9.22 13.29
CA TYR A 214 10.58 -8.73 14.63
C TYR A 214 9.08 -8.46 14.80
N ASP A 215 8.36 -8.22 13.70
CA ASP A 215 6.92 -7.96 13.62
C ASP A 215 6.31 -8.72 12.42
N PRO A 216 6.27 -10.07 12.48
CA PRO A 216 5.74 -10.88 11.39
C PRO A 216 4.25 -10.67 11.13
N VAL A 217 3.49 -10.29 12.16
CA VAL A 217 2.04 -10.05 12.07
C VAL A 217 1.77 -8.74 11.33
N GLY A 218 2.44 -7.65 11.71
CA GLY A 218 2.31 -6.37 11.03
C GLY A 218 2.95 -6.34 9.65
N TRP A 219 3.99 -7.16 9.37
CA TRP A 219 4.54 -7.30 8.01
C TRP A 219 3.47 -7.76 7.00
N ALA A 220 2.61 -8.70 7.39
CA ALA A 220 1.49 -9.17 6.57
C ALA A 220 0.21 -8.35 6.75
N GLY A 221 0.21 -7.28 7.56
CA GLY A 221 -0.96 -6.44 7.84
C GLY A 221 -2.06 -7.12 8.67
N LEU A 222 -1.72 -8.16 9.41
CA LEU A 222 -2.66 -8.91 10.28
C LEU A 222 -2.82 -8.28 11.66
N ASP A 223 -2.04 -7.26 12.00
CA ASP A 223 -2.07 -6.56 13.30
C ASP A 223 -3.39 -5.83 13.59
N LYS A 224 -4.17 -5.58 12.54
CA LYS A 224 -5.53 -5.02 12.61
C LYS A 224 -6.65 -6.07 12.55
N VAL A 225 -6.30 -7.34 12.32
CA VAL A 225 -7.28 -8.42 12.21
C VAL A 225 -7.41 -9.07 13.58
N THR A 226 -8.60 -9.01 14.15
CA THR A 226 -8.90 -9.68 15.41
C THR A 226 -8.95 -11.20 15.19
N PRO A 227 -8.31 -12.02 16.05
CA PRO A 227 -8.44 -13.47 16.03
C PRO A 227 -9.91 -13.92 16.13
N THR A 228 -10.29 -14.98 15.40
CA THR A 228 -11.68 -15.45 15.26
C THR A 228 -12.38 -15.69 16.60
N ASP A 229 -11.67 -16.25 17.56
CA ASP A 229 -12.10 -16.53 18.93
C ASP A 229 -12.34 -15.27 19.76
N GLU A 230 -11.56 -14.20 19.52
CA GLU A 230 -11.69 -12.92 20.22
C GLU A 230 -12.71 -11.96 19.57
N VAL A 231 -13.07 -12.12 18.28
CA VAL A 231 -13.88 -11.13 17.54
C VAL A 231 -15.18 -10.81 18.26
N ALA A 232 -15.88 -11.83 18.76
CA ALA A 232 -17.17 -11.64 19.43
C ALA A 232 -17.04 -10.80 20.72
N GLU A 233 -15.98 -11.01 21.50
CA GLU A 233 -15.69 -10.22 22.70
C GLU A 233 -15.34 -8.77 22.32
N ARG A 234 -14.44 -8.58 21.36
CA ARG A 234 -14.03 -7.23 20.90
C ARG A 234 -15.20 -6.40 20.38
N VAL A 235 -16.15 -7.03 19.69
CA VAL A 235 -17.35 -6.34 19.20
C VAL A 235 -18.22 -5.85 20.35
N GLU A 236 -18.37 -6.63 21.42
CA GLU A 236 -19.14 -6.19 22.60
C GLU A 236 -18.40 -5.09 23.38
N GLU A 237 -17.08 -5.20 23.56
CA GLU A 237 -16.24 -4.14 24.13
C GLU A 237 -16.40 -2.81 23.37
N GLU A 238 -16.35 -2.87 22.03
CA GLU A 238 -16.49 -1.70 21.17
C GLU A 238 -17.89 -1.08 21.27
N LYS A 239 -18.94 -1.90 21.37
CA LYS A 239 -20.31 -1.43 21.60
C LYS A 239 -20.43 -0.68 22.93
N GLU A 240 -19.82 -1.18 24.01
CA GLU A 240 -19.80 -0.49 25.30
C GLU A 240 -19.06 0.84 25.20
N ARG A 241 -17.89 0.85 24.57
CA ARG A 241 -17.09 2.08 24.36
C ARG A 241 -17.86 3.15 23.59
N ILE A 242 -18.62 2.78 22.56
CA ILE A 242 -19.44 3.72 21.79
C ILE A 242 -20.61 4.23 22.64
N ARG A 243 -21.26 3.39 23.45
CA ARG A 243 -22.34 3.83 24.36
C ARG A 243 -21.84 4.86 25.37
N ASP A 244 -20.68 4.63 25.97
CA ASP A 244 -20.06 5.59 26.90
C ASP A 244 -19.75 6.91 26.19
N ARG A 245 -19.19 6.85 24.98
CA ARG A 245 -18.95 8.04 24.15
C ARG A 245 -20.24 8.80 23.83
N GLN A 246 -21.35 8.11 23.53
CA GLN A 246 -22.64 8.75 23.29
C GLN A 246 -23.15 9.49 24.52
N VAL A 247 -23.04 8.90 25.71
CA VAL A 247 -23.45 9.55 26.97
C VAL A 247 -22.64 10.83 27.22
N GLN A 248 -21.32 10.76 27.04
CA GLN A 248 -20.44 11.92 27.19
C GLN A 248 -20.78 13.01 26.18
N THR A 249 -20.92 12.63 24.90
CA THR A 249 -21.21 13.56 23.81
C THR A 249 -22.57 14.24 23.99
N ARG A 250 -23.60 13.50 24.44
CA ARG A 250 -24.93 14.05 24.73
C ARG A 250 -24.89 15.07 25.85
N THR A 251 -24.15 14.77 26.93
CA THR A 251 -23.93 15.71 28.03
C THR A 251 -23.29 17.01 27.54
N THR A 252 -22.23 16.92 26.71
CA THR A 252 -21.58 18.09 26.11
C THR A 252 -22.53 18.88 25.20
N VAL A 253 -23.32 18.21 24.37
CA VAL A 253 -24.34 18.87 23.52
C VAL A 253 -25.36 19.62 24.36
N ASP A 254 -25.82 19.05 25.47
CA ASP A 254 -26.81 19.69 26.35
C ASP A 254 -26.22 20.94 27.04
N GLU A 255 -24.97 20.87 27.50
CA GLU A 255 -24.25 22.01 28.09
C GLU A 255 -24.05 23.15 27.09
N MET A 256 -23.58 22.84 25.88
CA MET A 256 -23.36 23.80 24.80
C MET A 256 -24.69 24.38 24.29
N ALA A 257 -25.74 23.57 24.20
CA ALA A 257 -27.07 24.04 23.81
C ALA A 257 -27.64 25.02 24.85
N ALA A 258 -27.43 24.76 26.15
CA ALA A 258 -27.80 25.69 27.20
C ALA A 258 -26.99 27.01 27.10
N GLU A 259 -25.70 26.96 26.77
CA GLU A 259 -24.90 28.16 26.52
C GLU A 259 -25.40 28.95 25.30
N LEU A 260 -25.65 28.27 24.19
CA LEU A 260 -26.18 28.87 22.97
C LEU A 260 -27.51 29.59 23.24
N GLN A 261 -28.40 28.98 24.03
CA GLN A 261 -29.66 29.61 24.46
C GLN A 261 -29.42 30.84 25.33
N ARG A 262 -28.50 30.77 26.32
CA ARG A 262 -28.12 31.93 27.15
C ARG A 262 -27.60 33.09 26.32
N LEU A 263 -26.70 32.82 25.37
CA LEU A 263 -26.15 33.82 24.45
C LEU A 263 -27.24 34.40 23.55
N GLY A 264 -28.17 33.57 23.07
CA GLY A 264 -29.32 34.02 22.29
C GLY A 264 -30.19 35.02 23.05
N VAL A 265 -30.47 34.77 24.34
CA VAL A 265 -31.21 35.70 25.20
C VAL A 265 -30.44 37.02 25.40
N GLN A 266 -29.13 36.95 25.67
CA GLN A 266 -28.27 38.13 25.83
C GLN A 266 -28.21 38.97 24.55
N ALA A 267 -27.99 38.34 23.40
CA ALA A 267 -27.95 39.01 22.10
C ALA A 267 -29.30 39.69 21.77
N ALA A 268 -30.42 39.03 22.08
CA ALA A 268 -31.75 39.61 21.90
C ALA A 268 -31.96 40.88 22.76
N ALA A 269 -31.48 40.87 24.01
CA ALA A 269 -31.58 42.03 24.91
C ALA A 269 -30.68 43.21 24.47
N MET A 270 -29.52 42.93 23.86
CA MET A 270 -28.57 43.96 23.41
C MET A 270 -28.97 44.62 22.08
N ARG A 271 -29.80 43.97 21.27
CA ARG A 271 -30.12 44.35 19.89
C ARG A 271 -30.60 45.81 19.73
N THR A 272 -31.32 46.36 20.70
CA THR A 272 -31.88 47.72 20.62
C THR A 272 -31.03 48.77 21.35
N GLN A 273 -29.88 48.39 21.92
CA GLN A 273 -29.03 49.27 22.74
C GLN A 273 -27.78 49.70 21.95
N PRO A 274 -27.67 50.97 21.50
CA PRO A 274 -26.56 51.42 20.66
C PRO A 274 -25.17 51.21 21.27
N HIS A 275 -25.04 51.35 22.59
CA HIS A 275 -23.78 51.18 23.31
C HIS A 275 -23.34 49.72 23.47
N LEU A 276 -24.23 48.74 23.21
CA LEU A 276 -23.96 47.30 23.30
C LEU A 276 -23.79 46.64 21.93
N TYR A 277 -23.71 47.41 20.85
CA TYR A 277 -23.59 46.88 19.49
C TYR A 277 -22.34 46.00 19.28
N LYS A 278 -21.20 46.40 19.85
CA LYS A 278 -19.95 45.61 19.75
C LYS A 278 -20.04 44.27 20.50
N PRO A 279 -20.46 44.22 21.79
CA PRO A 279 -20.77 42.96 22.48
C PRO A 279 -21.82 42.08 21.76
N TYR A 280 -22.84 42.70 21.16
CA TYR A 280 -23.85 41.99 20.38
C TYR A 280 -23.25 41.21 19.19
N LEU A 281 -22.37 41.84 18.41
CA LEU A 281 -21.70 41.17 17.28
C LEU A 281 -20.83 40.00 17.74
N ALA A 282 -20.07 40.17 18.83
CA ALA A 282 -19.25 39.10 19.40
C ALA A 282 -20.12 37.89 19.86
N HIS A 283 -21.28 38.16 20.45
CA HIS A 283 -22.23 37.09 20.80
C HIS A 283 -22.82 36.40 19.57
N GLN A 284 -23.11 37.13 18.48
CA GLN A 284 -23.59 36.51 17.25
C GLN A 284 -22.55 35.58 16.61
N GLU A 285 -21.29 36.00 16.58
CA GLU A 285 -20.18 35.15 16.10
C GLU A 285 -20.05 33.90 16.96
N ARG A 286 -20.01 34.06 18.30
CA ARG A 286 -19.92 32.91 19.21
C ARG A 286 -21.11 31.95 19.10
N MET A 287 -22.33 32.47 18.92
CA MET A 287 -23.51 31.66 18.68
C MET A 287 -23.40 30.84 17.39
N LYS A 288 -22.82 31.42 16.33
CA LYS A 288 -22.62 30.72 15.05
C LYS A 288 -21.62 29.57 15.22
N GLU A 289 -20.50 29.82 15.89
CA GLU A 289 -19.49 28.79 16.20
C GLU A 289 -20.09 27.65 17.03
N LEU A 290 -20.73 27.96 18.16
CA LEU A 290 -21.37 26.96 19.02
C LEU A 290 -22.43 26.17 18.27
N SER A 291 -23.22 26.82 17.41
CA SER A 291 -24.21 26.11 16.61
C SER A 291 -23.58 25.14 15.61
N GLN A 292 -22.41 25.47 15.04
CA GLN A 292 -21.67 24.58 14.15
C GLN A 292 -21.08 23.40 14.94
N GLU A 293 -20.43 23.66 16.08
CA GLU A 293 -19.89 22.63 16.96
C GLU A 293 -20.99 21.68 17.49
N ILE A 294 -22.16 22.19 17.87
CA ILE A 294 -23.29 21.35 18.28
C ILE A 294 -23.77 20.46 17.11
N ASN A 295 -23.80 21.00 15.89
CA ASN A 295 -24.22 20.23 14.72
C ASN A 295 -23.23 19.11 14.38
N THR A 296 -21.92 19.33 14.52
CA THR A 296 -20.93 18.26 14.32
C THR A 296 -21.05 17.17 15.39
N LEU A 297 -21.22 17.53 16.66
CA LEU A 297 -21.43 16.56 17.74
C LEU A 297 -22.74 15.76 17.56
N ARG A 298 -23.81 16.41 17.09
CA ARG A 298 -25.07 15.71 16.78
C ARG A 298 -24.94 14.76 15.58
N ALA A 299 -24.19 15.15 14.56
CA ALA A 299 -23.88 14.26 13.44
C ALA A 299 -23.06 13.05 13.90
N GLN A 300 -22.10 13.25 14.81
CA GLN A 300 -21.34 12.16 15.43
C GLN A 300 -22.24 11.22 16.24
N LEU A 301 -23.18 11.75 17.04
CA LEU A 301 -24.14 10.91 17.78
C LEU A 301 -24.97 10.01 16.84
N ALA A 302 -25.42 10.55 15.71
CA ALA A 302 -26.18 9.79 14.70
C ALA A 302 -25.32 8.71 14.02
N ALA A 303 -24.05 9.02 13.71
CA ALA A 303 -23.11 8.05 13.17
C ALA A 303 -22.80 6.93 14.17
N ASP A 304 -22.63 7.28 15.46
CA ASP A 304 -22.41 6.32 16.54
C ASP A 304 -23.62 5.39 16.73
N GLU A 305 -24.84 5.90 16.60
CA GLU A 305 -26.07 5.08 16.66
C GLU A 305 -26.14 4.09 15.49
N ALA A 306 -25.90 4.55 14.26
CA ALA A 306 -25.84 3.68 13.09
C ALA A 306 -24.73 2.62 13.18
N LEU A 307 -23.56 2.98 13.75
CA LEU A 307 -22.46 2.03 13.97
C LEU A 307 -22.82 0.99 15.04
N LEU A 308 -23.50 1.37 16.12
CA LEU A 308 -23.99 0.42 17.13
C LEU A 308 -24.98 -0.59 16.56
N ASP A 309 -25.89 -0.15 15.67
CA ASP A 309 -26.83 -1.03 14.99
C ASP A 309 -26.09 -2.01 14.07
N ALA A 310 -25.11 -1.52 13.30
CA ALA A 310 -24.27 -2.36 12.45
C ALA A 310 -23.45 -3.38 13.25
N LEU A 311 -22.82 -2.97 14.36
CA LEU A 311 -22.08 -3.87 15.26
C LEU A 311 -23.00 -4.89 15.93
N SER A 312 -24.24 -4.53 16.25
CA SER A 312 -25.21 -5.47 16.81
C SER A 312 -25.62 -6.53 15.78
N TYR A 313 -25.88 -6.12 14.54
CA TYR A 313 -26.12 -7.05 13.43
C TYR A 313 -24.92 -7.96 13.15
N TYR A 314 -23.71 -7.41 13.19
CA TYR A 314 -22.47 -8.17 13.04
C TYR A 314 -22.28 -9.21 14.16
N ALA A 315 -22.51 -8.81 15.42
CA ALA A 315 -22.46 -9.73 16.57
C ALA A 315 -23.45 -10.88 16.46
N ASP A 316 -24.67 -10.61 15.99
CA ASP A 316 -25.69 -11.66 15.80
C ASP A 316 -25.31 -12.66 14.69
N GLN A 317 -24.64 -12.19 13.62
CA GLN A 317 -24.09 -13.08 12.59
C GLN A 317 -22.98 -13.98 13.14
N LEU A 318 -22.04 -13.42 13.92
CA LEU A 318 -20.98 -14.20 14.57
C LEU A 318 -21.56 -15.28 15.49
N ARG A 319 -22.58 -14.94 16.29
CA ARG A 319 -23.28 -15.91 17.16
C ARG A 319 -24.00 -17.01 16.38
N ALA A 320 -24.45 -16.71 15.17
CA ALA A 320 -25.05 -17.70 14.28
C ALA A 320 -24.00 -18.60 13.58
N GLY A 321 -22.71 -18.38 13.82
CA GLY A 321 -21.62 -19.10 13.17
C GLY A 321 -21.42 -18.71 11.70
N ALA A 322 -21.98 -17.57 11.28
CA ALA A 322 -21.69 -17.02 9.97
C ALA A 322 -20.29 -16.39 10.00
N ASP A 323 -19.57 -16.50 8.88
CA ASP A 323 -18.40 -15.70 8.61
C ASP A 323 -18.79 -14.53 7.71
N PRO A 324 -19.09 -13.36 8.30
CA PRO A 324 -19.65 -12.23 7.57
C PRO A 324 -18.63 -11.52 6.67
N GLU A 325 -17.32 -11.70 6.88
CA GLU A 325 -16.31 -11.00 6.10
C GLU A 325 -16.00 -11.74 4.79
N PRO A 326 -16.06 -11.05 3.63
CA PRO A 326 -15.58 -11.63 2.38
C PRO A 326 -14.10 -12.02 2.50
N LEU A 327 -13.75 -13.21 2.03
CA LEU A 327 -12.40 -13.80 2.17
C LEU A 327 -11.24 -12.89 1.71
N ARG A 328 -11.54 -11.94 0.80
CA ARG A 328 -10.59 -11.06 0.12
C ARG A 328 -10.87 -9.58 0.32
N ALA A 329 -11.68 -9.21 1.32
CA ALA A 329 -12.04 -7.81 1.58
C ALA A 329 -10.81 -6.91 1.87
N HIS A 330 -9.72 -7.49 2.38
CA HIS A 330 -8.47 -6.81 2.65
C HIS A 330 -7.62 -6.50 1.41
N LEU A 331 -7.88 -7.15 0.26
CA LEU A 331 -7.07 -6.96 -0.94
C LEU A 331 -7.41 -5.63 -1.61
N GLN A 332 -6.44 -4.74 -1.69
CA GLN A 332 -6.54 -3.49 -2.45
C GLN A 332 -6.00 -3.68 -3.87
N ARG A 333 -4.90 -4.40 -4.00
CA ARG A 333 -4.23 -4.71 -5.27
C ARG A 333 -3.83 -6.18 -5.28
N ALA A 334 -4.80 -7.03 -5.63
CA ALA A 334 -4.53 -8.45 -5.75
C ALA A 334 -3.45 -8.71 -6.82
N HIS A 335 -2.32 -9.28 -6.42
CA HIS A 335 -1.30 -9.82 -7.32
C HIS A 335 -1.91 -10.94 -8.15
N ARG A 336 -2.33 -10.62 -9.37
CA ARG A 336 -2.90 -11.57 -10.31
C ARG A 336 -2.02 -11.71 -11.53
N PRO A 337 -1.97 -12.89 -12.14
CA PRO A 337 -1.27 -13.05 -13.40
C PRO A 337 -1.92 -12.16 -14.46
N VAL A 338 -1.09 -11.62 -15.34
CA VAL A 338 -1.50 -10.78 -16.46
C VAL A 338 -2.40 -11.60 -17.37
N SER A 339 -3.58 -11.05 -17.69
CA SER A 339 -4.49 -11.71 -18.62
C SER A 339 -3.96 -11.67 -20.07
N ASP A 340 -4.34 -12.65 -20.89
CA ASP A 340 -3.97 -12.71 -22.31
C ASP A 340 -4.32 -11.44 -23.10
N GLU A 341 -5.40 -10.74 -22.72
CA GLU A 341 -5.82 -9.49 -23.37
C GLU A 341 -4.86 -8.33 -23.06
N THR A 342 -4.38 -8.25 -21.82
CA THR A 342 -3.37 -7.26 -21.40
C THR A 342 -1.99 -7.52 -22.01
N LEU A 343 -1.59 -8.78 -22.22
CA LEU A 343 -0.36 -9.11 -22.94
C LEU A 343 -0.39 -8.62 -24.39
N ARG A 344 -1.50 -8.80 -25.10
CA ARG A 344 -1.67 -8.30 -26.48
C ARG A 344 -1.63 -6.79 -26.57
N ALA A 345 -2.22 -6.09 -25.60
CA ALA A 345 -2.14 -4.63 -25.50
C ALA A 345 -0.72 -4.15 -25.17
N GLY A 346 0.01 -4.87 -24.31
CA GLY A 346 1.40 -4.60 -23.95
C GLY A 346 2.35 -4.73 -25.13
N LEU A 347 2.23 -5.79 -25.94
CA LEU A 347 3.02 -5.96 -27.17
C LEU A 347 2.78 -4.81 -28.16
N LEU A 348 1.53 -4.41 -28.35
CA LEU A 348 1.20 -3.25 -29.20
C LEU A 348 1.82 -1.96 -28.64
N ALA A 349 1.73 -1.74 -27.33
CA ALA A 349 2.33 -0.58 -26.67
C ALA A 349 3.87 -0.58 -26.79
N GLU A 350 4.53 -1.73 -26.69
CA GLU A 350 5.97 -1.88 -26.85
C GLU A 350 6.43 -1.56 -28.29
N TYR A 351 5.74 -2.10 -29.30
CA TYR A 351 5.99 -1.75 -30.70
C TYR A 351 5.80 -0.25 -30.94
N TRP A 352 4.73 0.34 -30.39
CA TRP A 352 4.47 1.77 -30.50
C TRP A 352 5.51 2.63 -29.77
N ALA A 353 5.97 2.20 -28.59
CA ALA A 353 7.02 2.88 -27.84
C ALA A 353 8.36 2.83 -28.58
N ALA A 354 8.75 1.68 -29.10
CA ALA A 354 9.98 1.52 -29.89
C ALA A 354 9.97 2.40 -31.15
N ILE A 355 8.84 2.44 -31.87
CA ILE A 355 8.64 3.31 -33.03
C ILE A 355 8.72 4.79 -32.61
N SER A 356 8.07 5.16 -31.50
CA SER A 356 8.01 6.54 -31.03
C SER A 356 9.37 7.05 -30.55
N VAL A 357 10.12 6.25 -29.79
CA VAL A 357 11.48 6.58 -29.33
C VAL A 357 12.44 6.68 -30.52
N GLY A 358 12.35 5.74 -31.48
CA GLY A 358 13.14 5.81 -32.72
C GLY A 358 12.84 7.08 -33.52
N LEU A 359 11.56 7.44 -33.65
CA LEU A 359 11.14 8.66 -34.34
C LEU A 359 11.62 9.92 -33.60
N LEU A 360 11.52 9.96 -32.26
CA LEU A 360 12.01 11.07 -31.44
C LEU A 360 13.53 11.22 -31.55
N MET A 361 14.29 10.11 -31.58
CA MET A 361 15.74 10.15 -31.84
C MET A 361 16.07 10.70 -33.23
N LEU A 362 15.33 10.32 -34.26
CA LEU A 362 15.52 10.85 -35.62
C LEU A 362 15.20 12.35 -35.70
N ILE A 363 14.11 12.78 -35.06
CA ILE A 363 13.73 14.21 -34.96
C ILE A 363 14.79 15.00 -34.21
N PHE A 364 15.30 14.47 -33.09
CA PHE A 364 16.38 15.08 -32.32
C PHE A 364 17.67 15.21 -33.14
N LEU A 365 18.05 14.15 -33.88
CA LEU A 365 19.21 14.17 -34.77
C LEU A 365 19.05 15.21 -35.89
N ALA A 366 17.86 15.31 -36.51
CA ALA A 366 17.54 16.32 -37.51
C ALA A 366 17.59 17.75 -36.94
N LEU A 367 17.11 17.96 -35.71
CA LEU A 367 17.18 19.24 -34.99
C LEU A 367 18.62 19.69 -34.75
N ILE A 368 19.51 18.78 -34.37
CA ILE A 368 20.93 19.10 -34.09
C ILE A 368 21.74 19.34 -35.37
N THR A 369 21.40 18.65 -36.46
CA THR A 369 22.17 18.68 -37.72
C THR A 369 21.69 19.78 -38.68
N ILE A 370 20.38 19.97 -38.82
CA ILE A 370 19.77 20.87 -39.80
C ILE A 370 19.07 22.05 -39.11
N GLY A 371 18.42 21.80 -37.96
CA GLY A 371 17.51 22.74 -37.30
C GLY A 371 18.10 23.56 -36.16
N ARG A 372 19.42 23.77 -36.09
CA ARG A 372 20.10 24.35 -34.90
C ARG A 372 19.50 25.66 -34.40
N GLN A 373 19.01 26.51 -35.31
CA GLN A 373 18.36 27.79 -34.98
C GLN A 373 17.01 27.65 -34.24
N TYR A 374 16.40 26.46 -34.28
CA TYR A 374 15.13 26.13 -33.62
C TYR A 374 15.30 25.12 -32.49
N LEU A 375 16.53 24.86 -32.02
CA LEU A 375 16.83 23.82 -31.02
C LEU A 375 15.94 23.90 -29.77
N ALA A 376 15.78 25.09 -29.20
CA ALA A 376 14.97 25.27 -27.99
C ALA A 376 13.47 24.98 -28.24
N LEU A 377 12.91 25.51 -29.33
CA LEU A 377 11.50 25.29 -29.69
C LEU A 377 11.24 23.83 -30.08
N GLY A 378 12.16 23.22 -30.82
CA GLY A 378 12.09 21.84 -31.25
C GLY A 378 12.17 20.86 -30.09
N LEU A 379 13.05 21.10 -29.12
CA LEU A 379 13.12 20.32 -27.88
C LEU A 379 11.83 20.41 -27.08
N LEU A 380 11.27 21.61 -26.95
CA LEU A 380 10.02 21.82 -26.21
C LEU A 380 8.84 21.10 -26.89
N MET A 381 8.74 21.18 -28.22
CA MET A 381 7.75 20.43 -29.00
C MET A 381 7.93 18.91 -28.89
N MET A 382 9.17 18.43 -28.82
CA MET A 382 9.49 17.01 -28.68
C MET A 382 9.08 16.47 -27.30
N ILE A 383 9.32 17.22 -26.24
CA ILE A 383 8.87 16.90 -24.88
C ILE A 383 7.33 16.91 -24.82
N ALA A 384 6.68 17.91 -25.42
CA ALA A 384 5.22 17.99 -25.48
C ALA A 384 4.60 16.82 -26.26
N LEU A 385 5.20 16.43 -27.38
CA LEU A 385 4.77 15.28 -28.19
C LEU A 385 4.92 13.97 -27.42
N TYR A 386 6.05 13.78 -26.74
CA TYR A 386 6.28 12.60 -25.89
C TYR A 386 5.24 12.52 -24.76
N ALA A 387 5.02 13.62 -24.05
CA ALA A 387 4.04 13.69 -22.96
C ALA A 387 2.59 13.48 -23.43
N PHE A 388 2.25 13.95 -24.64
CA PHE A 388 0.96 13.71 -25.26
C PHE A 388 0.74 12.22 -25.59
N ILE A 389 1.75 11.58 -26.19
CA ILE A 389 1.72 10.14 -26.49
C ILE A 389 1.57 9.34 -25.20
N GLU A 390 2.39 9.64 -24.18
CA GLU A 390 2.34 8.97 -22.87
C GLU A 390 0.98 9.15 -22.17
N ALA A 391 0.41 10.36 -22.20
CA ALA A 391 -0.90 10.64 -21.62
C ALA A 391 -2.03 9.89 -22.34
N GLY A 392 -1.91 9.68 -23.65
CA GLY A 392 -2.85 8.88 -24.44
C GLY A 392 -2.85 7.42 -24.02
N PHE A 393 -1.67 6.81 -23.89
CA PHE A 393 -1.54 5.40 -23.48
C PHE A 393 -1.98 5.15 -22.04
N ARG A 394 -1.78 6.11 -21.13
CA ARG A 394 -2.22 5.97 -19.72
C ARG A 394 -3.69 6.33 -19.48
N GLY A 395 -4.47 6.62 -20.53
CA GLY A 395 -5.87 7.04 -20.39
C GLY A 395 -6.07 8.39 -19.70
N ARG A 396 -5.01 9.22 -19.63
CA ARG A 396 -4.99 10.52 -18.93
C ARG A 396 -5.03 11.72 -19.88
N LEU A 397 -5.39 11.50 -21.15
CA LEU A 397 -5.39 12.51 -22.21
C LEU A 397 -6.16 13.78 -21.82
N ILE A 398 -7.32 13.62 -21.17
CA ILE A 398 -8.15 14.74 -20.71
C ILE A 398 -7.42 15.59 -19.66
N ARG A 399 -6.77 14.98 -18.67
CA ARG A 399 -6.00 15.71 -17.64
C ARG A 399 -4.79 16.43 -18.24
N PHE A 400 -4.09 15.79 -19.18
CA PHE A 400 -2.93 16.40 -19.84
C PHE A 400 -3.33 17.64 -20.66
N VAL A 401 -4.41 17.56 -21.45
CA VAL A 401 -4.93 18.70 -22.22
C VAL A 401 -5.35 19.84 -21.29
N THR A 402 -6.02 19.53 -20.17
CA THR A 402 -6.40 20.54 -19.17
C THR A 402 -5.17 21.20 -18.54
N SER A 403 -4.14 20.45 -18.15
CA SER A 403 -2.91 20.99 -17.57
C SER A 403 -2.14 21.87 -18.56
N VAL A 404 -1.99 21.43 -19.82
CA VAL A 404 -1.32 22.24 -20.87
C VAL A 404 -2.09 23.53 -21.12
N THR A 405 -3.42 23.46 -21.19
CA THR A 405 -4.28 24.63 -21.41
C THR A 405 -4.12 25.66 -20.29
N ILE A 406 -4.10 25.21 -19.03
CA ILE A 406 -3.89 26.09 -17.86
C ILE A 406 -2.47 26.70 -17.89
N SER A 407 -1.44 25.92 -18.22
CA SER A 407 -0.06 26.43 -18.30
C SER A 407 0.16 27.41 -19.45
N THR A 408 -0.61 27.34 -20.53
CA THR A 408 -0.56 28.31 -21.64
C THR A 408 -1.44 29.55 -21.42
N ALA A 409 -2.34 29.51 -20.42
CA ALA A 409 -3.23 30.61 -20.07
C ALA A 409 -2.62 31.57 -19.02
N VAL A 410 -1.48 31.20 -18.43
CA VAL A 410 -0.62 32.04 -17.56
C VAL A 410 0.56 32.51 -18.39
#